data_AF-A0A2K6B4Q3-F1
#
_entry.id   AF-A0A2K6B4Q3-F1
#
_cell.length_a   1.000
_cell.length_b   1.000
_cell.length_c   1.000
_cell.angle_alpha   90.00
_cell.angle_beta   90.00
_cell.angle_gamma   90.00
#
_symmetry.space_group_name_H-M   'P 1'
#
loop_
_entity.id
_entity.type
_entity.pdbx_description
1 polymer ?
#
loop_
_entity_poly.entity_id
_entity_poly.type
_entity_poly.pdbx_seq_one_letter_code
_entity_poly.pdbx_strand_id
1 'polypeptide(L)'
;MSHRKFSAPRHGSLGFLPRKRSSRHRGKVKSFPKDDPSKPVHLTAFLGYKAGMTHIVREVDRPGSKVNKKEVVEAVTIVETPPMVVVGIVGYVETPRGLRTFKTVFAEHISDECKRRFYKNCSARLCPMSSIQAPLAGGKGSLEAGNEPHPHAVPVCLPGDEGLHPAPSPTLLCS
;
A
#
# COMPACT_ATOMS: atom_id res chain seq x y z
N MET A 1 -12.83 37.29 31.22
CA MET A 1 -13.59 36.02 31.19
C MET A 1 -13.38 35.30 32.51
N SER A 2 -14.44 34.94 33.23
CA SER A 2 -14.34 34.21 34.49
C SER A 2 -13.87 32.77 34.24
N HIS A 3 -13.11 32.23 35.19
CA HIS A 3 -12.75 30.82 35.19
C HIS A 3 -14.02 29.93 35.13
N ARG A 4 -13.95 28.83 34.38
CA ARG A 4 -15.08 27.88 34.25
C ARG A 4 -15.40 27.22 35.60
N LYS A 5 -16.68 27.12 35.96
CA LYS A 5 -17.11 26.59 37.28
C LYS A 5 -16.70 25.13 37.56
N PHE A 6 -16.76 24.26 36.57
CA PHE A 6 -16.33 22.85 36.66
C PHE A 6 -15.43 22.50 35.48
N SER A 7 -14.31 21.82 35.73
CA SER A 7 -13.44 21.35 34.65
C SER A 7 -14.11 20.23 33.86
N ALA A 8 -13.88 20.20 32.55
CA ALA A 8 -14.24 19.05 31.72
C ALA A 8 -13.22 18.92 30.59
N PRO A 9 -13.04 17.71 30.05
CA PRO A 9 -12.21 17.49 28.87
C PRO A 9 -12.70 18.33 27.68
N ARG A 10 -11.76 18.66 26.78
CA ARG A 10 -12.07 19.37 25.55
C ARG A 10 -12.88 18.47 24.60
N HIS A 11 -13.82 19.05 23.86
CA HIS A 11 -14.56 18.31 22.84
C HIS A 11 -13.70 18.05 21.60
N GLY A 12 -13.38 16.77 21.38
CA GLY A 12 -12.60 16.27 20.25
C GLY A 12 -11.09 16.39 20.42
N SER A 13 -10.33 15.83 19.48
CA SER A 13 -8.87 15.96 19.42
C SER A 13 -8.44 17.06 18.44
N LEU A 14 -7.39 17.83 18.78
CA LEU A 14 -6.86 18.92 17.95
C LEU A 14 -6.04 18.37 16.78
N GLY A 15 -5.49 17.15 16.90
CA GLY A 15 -4.65 16.54 15.87
C GLY A 15 -5.39 16.19 14.57
N PHE A 16 -6.74 16.20 14.59
CA PHE A 16 -7.58 15.97 13.42
C PHE A 16 -8.18 17.27 12.85
N LEU A 17 -7.67 18.44 13.30
CA LEU A 17 -7.98 19.73 12.67
C LEU A 17 -6.93 20.04 11.59
N PRO A 18 -7.32 20.71 10.49
CA PRO A 18 -8.68 21.11 10.13
C PRO A 18 -9.53 19.91 9.63
N ARG A 19 -10.82 19.86 10.04
CA ARG A 19 -11.79 18.86 9.56
C ARG A 19 -12.30 19.19 8.16
N LYS A 20 -11.40 19.13 7.17
CA LYS A 20 -11.70 19.31 5.74
C LYS A 20 -11.77 17.95 5.04
N ARG A 21 -12.43 17.88 3.87
CA ARG A 21 -12.40 16.69 3.02
C ARG A 21 -10.97 16.38 2.58
N SER A 22 -10.62 15.10 2.49
CA SER A 22 -9.31 14.69 1.98
C SER A 22 -9.16 15.10 0.51
N SER A 23 -7.96 15.52 0.11
CA SER A 23 -7.67 15.84 -1.30
C SER A 23 -7.49 14.60 -2.17
N ARG A 24 -7.26 13.44 -1.56
CA ARG A 24 -7.03 12.16 -2.23
C ARG A 24 -8.09 11.16 -1.79
N HIS A 25 -8.49 10.30 -2.73
CA HIS A 25 -9.42 9.20 -2.48
C HIS A 25 -8.74 7.97 -1.88
N ARG A 26 -7.48 7.70 -2.26
CA ARG A 26 -6.69 6.59 -1.72
C ARG A 26 -5.91 7.01 -0.48
N GLY A 27 -5.77 6.10 0.48
CA GLY A 27 -4.90 6.27 1.65
C GLY A 27 -3.45 6.52 1.22
N LYS A 28 -2.79 7.50 1.86
CA LYS A 28 -1.36 7.77 1.65
C LYS A 28 -0.58 7.26 2.86
N VAL A 29 0.30 6.28 2.65
CA VAL A 29 1.29 5.88 3.65
C VAL A 29 2.30 7.01 3.79
N LYS A 30 2.44 7.57 4.99
CA LYS A 30 3.40 8.65 5.30
C LYS A 30 4.73 8.13 5.85
N SER A 31 4.68 6.97 6.49
CA SER A 31 5.81 6.28 7.09
C SER A 31 5.62 4.79 6.87
N PHE A 32 6.60 4.17 6.23
CA PHE A 32 6.68 2.71 6.14
C PHE A 32 7.23 2.13 7.45
N PRO A 33 7.05 0.82 7.71
CA PRO A 33 7.74 0.16 8.82
C PRO A 33 9.25 0.37 8.69
N LYS A 34 9.96 0.31 9.83
CA LYS A 34 11.42 0.41 9.85
C LYS A 34 12.02 -0.78 9.10
N ASP A 35 13.08 -0.53 8.36
CA ASP A 35 13.77 -1.54 7.56
C ASP A 35 14.68 -2.40 8.45
N ASP A 36 14.60 -3.72 8.28
CA ASP A 36 15.38 -4.72 9.02
C ASP A 36 16.19 -5.53 8.00
N PRO A 37 17.50 -5.31 7.84
CA PRO A 37 18.31 -5.96 6.80
C PRO A 37 18.49 -7.47 7.01
N SER A 38 18.18 -7.97 8.20
CA SER A 38 18.25 -9.41 8.50
C SER A 38 17.11 -10.22 7.89
N LYS A 39 15.99 -9.57 7.51
CA LYS A 39 14.83 -10.24 6.93
C LYS A 39 14.90 -10.23 5.40
N PRO A 40 14.30 -11.23 4.72
CA PRO A 40 14.20 -11.19 3.27
C PRO A 40 13.35 -10.00 2.81
N VAL A 41 13.60 -9.57 1.57
CA VAL A 41 12.87 -8.48 0.92
C VAL A 41 11.38 -8.83 0.86
N HIS A 42 10.54 -7.95 1.41
CA HIS A 42 9.08 -8.13 1.45
C HIS A 42 8.36 -6.84 1.07
N LEU A 43 7.16 -6.96 0.52
CA LEU A 43 6.32 -5.81 0.23
C LEU A 43 5.69 -5.29 1.52
N THR A 44 5.70 -3.97 1.69
CA THR A 44 5.28 -3.32 2.94
C THR A 44 3.80 -2.93 2.97
N ALA A 45 3.15 -2.84 1.81
CA ALA A 45 1.76 -2.41 1.70
C ALA A 45 1.03 -3.09 0.54
N PHE A 46 -0.28 -3.26 0.71
CA PHE A 46 -1.19 -3.83 -0.28
C PHE A 46 -2.41 -2.94 -0.46
N LEU A 47 -3.04 -2.97 -1.64
CA LEU A 47 -4.29 -2.28 -1.92
C LEU A 47 -5.47 -3.25 -1.84
N GLY A 48 -6.47 -2.91 -1.02
CA GLY A 48 -7.70 -3.67 -0.91
C GLY A 48 -8.94 -2.78 -0.99
N TYR A 49 -10.07 -3.40 -1.33
CA TYR A 49 -11.38 -2.78 -1.41
C TYR A 49 -12.30 -3.36 -0.33
N LYS A 50 -13.06 -2.51 0.36
CA LYS A 50 -13.99 -2.98 1.40
C LYS A 50 -15.17 -3.69 0.73
N ALA A 51 -15.31 -4.99 0.97
CA ALA A 51 -16.39 -5.81 0.42
C ALA A 51 -17.62 -5.81 1.35
N GLY A 52 -17.41 -5.99 2.66
CA GLY A 52 -18.52 -6.10 3.62
C GLY A 52 -18.08 -6.30 5.06
N MET A 53 -19.04 -6.55 5.94
CA MET A 53 -18.80 -6.91 7.34
C MET A 53 -19.67 -8.10 7.74
N THR A 54 -19.09 -9.01 8.51
CA THR A 54 -19.76 -10.20 9.06
C THR A 54 -19.33 -10.37 10.51
N HIS A 55 -19.89 -11.36 11.20
CA HIS A 55 -19.44 -11.76 12.53
C HIS A 55 -18.86 -13.17 12.49
N ILE A 56 -17.83 -13.41 13.28
CA ILE A 56 -17.19 -14.72 13.42
C ILE A 56 -17.35 -15.18 14.85
N VAL A 57 -17.63 -16.46 15.04
CA VAL A 57 -17.53 -17.14 16.33
C VAL A 57 -16.14 -17.76 16.40
N ARG A 58 -15.33 -17.35 17.39
CA ARG A 58 -14.05 -18.00 17.67
C ARG A 58 -13.93 -18.37 19.13
N GLU A 59 -13.20 -19.45 19.41
CA GLU A 59 -12.76 -19.76 20.77
C GLU A 59 -11.57 -18.88 21.13
N VAL A 60 -11.64 -18.19 22.27
CA VAL A 60 -10.57 -17.30 22.72
C VAL A 60 -9.61 -18.06 23.63
N ASP A 61 -8.39 -18.31 23.14
CA ASP A 61 -7.28 -18.81 23.97
C ASP A 61 -6.37 -17.66 24.41
N ARG A 62 -6.74 -17.02 25.51
CA ARG A 62 -6.00 -15.92 26.13
C ARG A 62 -5.97 -16.13 27.65
N PRO A 63 -4.90 -16.73 28.20
CA PRO A 63 -4.82 -17.01 29.62
C PRO A 63 -4.88 -15.71 30.43
N GLY A 64 -5.66 -15.72 31.52
CA GLY A 64 -5.91 -14.53 32.36
C GLY A 64 -7.10 -13.67 31.94
N SER A 65 -7.72 -13.93 30.79
CA SER A 65 -8.96 -13.26 30.39
C SER A 65 -10.20 -13.95 30.97
N LYS A 66 -11.26 -13.18 31.31
CA LYS A 66 -12.55 -13.73 31.78
C LYS A 66 -13.27 -14.61 30.74
N VAL A 67 -12.87 -14.48 29.48
CA VAL A 67 -13.45 -15.13 28.31
C VAL A 67 -12.56 -16.27 27.77
N ASN A 68 -11.57 -16.71 28.55
CA ASN A 68 -10.69 -17.80 28.15
C ASN A 68 -11.47 -19.11 27.95
N LYS A 69 -11.20 -19.83 26.86
CA LYS A 69 -11.87 -21.09 26.47
C LYS A 69 -13.39 -20.97 26.33
N LYS A 70 -13.86 -19.79 25.92
CA LYS A 70 -15.27 -19.53 25.60
C LYS A 70 -15.37 -19.04 24.17
N GLU A 71 -16.50 -19.34 23.55
CA GLU A 71 -16.87 -18.82 22.25
C GLU A 71 -17.27 -17.35 22.36
N VAL A 72 -16.66 -16.50 21.54
CA VAL A 72 -16.96 -15.08 21.46
C VAL A 72 -17.30 -14.73 20.02
N VAL A 73 -18.36 -13.92 19.86
CA VAL A 73 -18.77 -13.35 18.58
C VAL A 73 -18.04 -12.03 18.38
N GLU A 74 -17.19 -11.96 17.36
CA GLU A 74 -16.45 -10.74 17.00
C GLU A 74 -16.90 -10.22 15.63
N ALA A 75 -17.00 -8.90 15.50
CA ALA A 75 -17.29 -8.25 14.22
C ALA A 75 -16.03 -8.16 13.36
N VAL A 76 -16.12 -8.64 12.12
CA VAL A 76 -15.01 -8.69 11.16
C VAL A 76 -15.38 -7.93 9.89
N THR A 77 -14.38 -7.30 9.26
CA THR A 77 -14.53 -6.64 7.97
C THR A 77 -13.82 -7.45 6.90
N ILE A 78 -14.53 -7.75 5.81
CA ILE A 78 -13.98 -8.46 4.65
C ILE A 78 -13.44 -7.42 3.67
N VAL A 79 -12.15 -7.56 3.34
CA VAL A 79 -11.44 -6.71 2.37
C VAL A 79 -11.04 -7.59 1.19
N GLU A 80 -11.53 -7.25 0.00
CA GLU A 80 -11.14 -7.91 -1.24
C GLU A 80 -9.79 -7.36 -1.72
N THR A 81 -8.87 -8.26 -2.02
CA THR A 81 -7.49 -7.94 -2.37
C THR A 81 -7.14 -8.60 -3.71
N PRO A 82 -7.50 -7.99 -4.86
CA PRO A 82 -7.11 -8.52 -6.16
C PRO A 82 -5.58 -8.49 -6.31
N PRO A 83 -5.00 -9.40 -7.11
CA PRO A 83 -3.56 -9.44 -7.33
C PRO A 83 -3.06 -8.11 -7.91
N MET A 84 -1.94 -7.61 -7.38
CA MET A 84 -1.36 -6.36 -7.88
C MET A 84 -0.24 -6.63 -8.88
N VAL A 85 -0.24 -5.87 -9.97
CA VAL A 85 0.82 -5.83 -10.98
C VAL A 85 1.81 -4.71 -10.66
N VAL A 86 3.10 -5.05 -10.61
CA VAL A 86 4.19 -4.10 -10.40
C VAL A 86 4.61 -3.50 -11.73
N VAL A 87 4.48 -2.18 -11.89
CA VAL A 87 4.73 -1.49 -13.17
C VAL A 87 6.07 -0.77 -13.20
N GLY A 88 6.70 -0.56 -12.04
CA GLY A 88 7.99 0.10 -11.97
C GLY A 88 8.54 0.22 -10.55
N ILE A 89 9.76 0.74 -10.45
CA ILE A 89 10.49 0.94 -9.19
C ILE A 89 10.89 2.40 -9.07
N VAL A 90 10.73 2.96 -7.87
CA VAL A 90 11.22 4.31 -7.55
C VAL A 90 12.35 4.22 -6.55
N GLY A 91 13.53 4.70 -6.91
CA GLY A 91 14.67 4.84 -6.00
C GLY A 91 14.64 6.19 -5.29
N TYR A 92 14.88 6.18 -3.98
CA TYR A 92 15.04 7.38 -3.16
C TYR A 92 16.49 7.57 -2.71
N VAL A 93 16.90 8.83 -2.62
CA VAL A 93 18.21 9.24 -2.10
C VAL A 93 18.01 10.22 -0.96
N GLU A 94 18.80 10.06 0.10
CA GLU A 94 18.83 10.97 1.24
C GLU A 94 19.54 12.26 0.85
N THR A 95 18.86 13.38 1.04
CA THR A 95 19.43 14.72 0.88
C THR A 95 19.31 15.47 2.20
N PRO A 96 20.09 16.53 2.47
CA PRO A 96 19.99 17.29 3.72
C PRO A 96 18.60 17.92 3.95
N ARG A 97 17.74 17.95 2.92
CA ARG A 97 16.35 18.43 2.99
C ARG A 97 15.31 17.30 3.10
N GLY A 98 15.77 16.05 3.24
CA GLY A 98 14.94 14.84 3.30
C GLY A 98 15.11 13.93 2.07
N LEU A 99 14.22 12.94 1.96
CA LEU A 99 14.23 11.98 0.86
C LEU A 99 13.79 12.63 -0.45
N ARG A 100 14.60 12.49 -1.49
CA ARG A 100 14.28 12.92 -2.85
C ARG A 100 14.18 11.71 -3.77
N THR A 101 13.23 11.73 -4.71
CA THR A 101 13.15 10.73 -5.78
C THR A 101 14.36 10.87 -6.69
N PHE A 102 15.14 9.80 -6.86
CA PHE A 102 16.30 9.78 -7.73
C PHE A 102 15.89 9.48 -9.18
N LYS A 103 15.36 8.27 -9.42
CA LYS A 103 14.88 7.83 -10.73
C LYS A 103 13.69 6.87 -10.57
N THR A 104 12.81 6.90 -11.56
CA THR A 104 11.70 5.96 -11.71
C THR A 104 11.95 5.09 -12.93
N VAL A 105 12.07 3.78 -12.73
CA VAL A 105 12.24 2.80 -13.82
C VAL A 105 10.89 2.11 -14.03
N PHE A 106 10.39 2.12 -15.27
CA PHE A 106 9.15 1.45 -15.64
C PHE A 106 9.45 0.13 -16.37
N ALA A 107 8.49 -0.79 -16.31
CA ALA A 107 8.50 -2.00 -17.13
C ALA A 107 8.30 -1.65 -18.61
N GLU A 108 8.83 -2.50 -19.49
CA GLU A 108 8.66 -2.36 -20.94
C GLU A 108 7.18 -2.48 -21.32
N HIS A 109 6.46 -3.47 -20.80
CA HIS A 109 5.04 -3.67 -21.13
C HIS A 109 4.14 -3.10 -20.03
N ILE A 110 3.39 -2.04 -20.37
CA ILE A 110 2.43 -1.39 -19.47
C ILE A 110 1.01 -1.65 -19.98
N SER A 111 0.15 -2.24 -19.14
CA SER A 111 -1.25 -2.52 -19.47
C SER A 111 -2.06 -1.24 -19.67
N ASP A 112 -3.11 -1.31 -20.47
CA ASP A 112 -3.95 -0.15 -20.78
C ASP A 112 -4.72 0.36 -19.56
N GLU A 113 -5.01 -0.50 -18.59
CA GLU A 113 -5.60 -0.15 -17.29
C GLU A 113 -4.70 0.80 -16.49
N CYS A 114 -3.39 0.56 -16.53
CA CYS A 114 -2.40 1.45 -15.91
C CYS A 114 -2.36 2.79 -16.65
N LYS A 115 -2.46 2.78 -17.98
CA LYS A 115 -2.47 4.00 -18.81
C LYS A 115 -3.69 4.88 -18.54
N ARG A 116 -4.86 4.28 -18.24
CA ARG A 116 -6.08 5.03 -17.89
C ARG A 116 -5.88 5.99 -16.72
N ARG A 117 -4.98 5.68 -15.78
CA ARG A 117 -4.71 6.54 -14.62
C ARG A 117 -4.13 7.91 -14.99
N PHE A 118 -3.47 8.03 -16.15
CA PHE A 118 -2.89 9.30 -16.60
C PHE A 118 -3.92 10.21 -17.28
N TYR A 119 -5.08 9.69 -17.67
CA TYR A 119 -6.07 10.40 -18.46
C TYR A 119 -7.38 10.60 -17.68
N LYS A 120 -8.00 11.77 -17.87
CA LYS A 120 -9.34 12.06 -17.31
C LYS A 120 -10.46 11.48 -18.18
N ASN A 121 -10.30 11.52 -19.51
CA ASN A 121 -11.23 10.98 -20.49
C ASN A 121 -10.50 9.91 -21.32
N CYS A 122 -11.03 8.69 -21.34
CA CYS A 122 -10.39 7.52 -21.95
C CYS A 122 -10.82 7.24 -23.41
N SER A 123 -11.49 8.18 -24.06
CA SER A 123 -11.88 8.07 -25.48
C SER A 123 -10.72 8.32 -26.47
N ALA A 124 -9.59 8.85 -26.00
CA ALA A 124 -8.44 9.16 -26.84
C ALA A 124 -7.54 7.92 -27.01
N ARG A 125 -7.52 7.40 -28.24
CA ARG A 125 -6.57 6.38 -28.71
C ARG A 125 -5.22 7.05 -28.94
N LEU A 126 -4.44 7.30 -27.89
CA LEU A 126 -3.05 7.78 -28.01
C LEU A 126 -2.16 7.17 -26.93
N CYS A 127 -1.02 6.61 -27.36
CA CYS A 127 0.07 6.11 -26.52
C CYS A 127 1.00 7.27 -26.14
N PRO A 128 1.04 7.74 -24.88
CA PRO A 128 2.03 8.71 -24.41
C PRO A 128 3.28 8.03 -23.82
N MET A 129 3.27 6.71 -23.65
CA MET A 129 4.34 5.93 -23.01
C MET A 129 5.27 5.24 -24.02
N SER A 130 5.09 5.48 -25.34
CA SER A 130 5.94 4.85 -26.37
C SER A 130 7.42 5.22 -26.24
N SER A 131 7.74 6.40 -25.69
CA SER A 131 9.12 6.82 -25.45
C SER A 131 9.79 6.12 -24.26
N ILE A 132 9.00 5.55 -23.34
CA ILE A 132 9.50 4.74 -22.21
C ILE A 132 9.70 3.27 -22.64
N GLN A 133 9.05 2.87 -23.73
CA GLN A 133 9.03 1.52 -24.31
C GLN A 133 10.14 1.25 -25.35
N ALA A 134 11.08 2.17 -25.56
CA ALA A 134 12.23 1.90 -26.42
C ALA A 134 13.08 0.77 -25.80
N PRO A 135 13.42 -0.31 -26.55
CA PRO A 135 14.18 -1.41 -25.98
C PRO A 135 15.55 -0.89 -25.54
N LEU A 136 15.95 -1.22 -24.31
CA LEU A 136 17.34 -1.09 -23.87
C LEU A 136 18.19 -2.16 -24.59
N ALA A 137 18.28 -2.06 -25.91
CA ALA A 137 19.20 -2.85 -26.72
C ALA A 137 20.61 -2.28 -26.52
N GLY A 138 21.40 -2.94 -25.67
CA GLY A 138 22.84 -2.72 -25.57
C GLY A 138 23.33 -2.41 -24.16
N GLY A 139 23.75 -3.45 -23.44
CA GLY A 139 24.49 -3.29 -22.20
C GLY A 139 24.53 -4.56 -21.36
N LYS A 140 25.37 -5.54 -21.74
CA LYS A 140 25.85 -6.54 -20.78
C LYS A 140 26.68 -5.81 -19.73
N GLY A 141 26.06 -5.46 -18.61
CA GLY A 141 26.72 -4.95 -17.42
C GLY A 141 26.30 -5.79 -16.23
N SER A 142 27.13 -6.77 -15.87
CA SER A 142 27.08 -7.40 -14.57
C SER A 142 27.26 -6.32 -13.50
N LEU A 143 26.21 -6.02 -12.75
CA LEU A 143 26.30 -5.19 -11.55
C LEU A 143 27.00 -6.02 -10.47
N GLU A 144 28.31 -5.83 -10.36
CA GLU A 144 29.10 -6.20 -9.19
C GLU A 144 28.46 -5.54 -7.95
N ALA A 145 28.26 -6.36 -6.91
CA ALA A 145 27.71 -5.95 -5.62
C ALA A 145 28.75 -5.12 -4.85
N GLY A 146 28.86 -3.83 -5.19
CA GLY A 146 29.58 -2.84 -4.40
C GLY A 146 28.76 -2.42 -3.18
N ASN A 147 29.36 -2.54 -2.01
CA ASN A 147 28.80 -2.18 -0.70
C ASN A 147 28.65 -0.65 -0.56
N GLU A 148 27.49 -0.12 -0.96
CA GLU A 148 27.05 1.28 -0.82
C GLU A 148 25.61 1.28 -0.25
N PRO A 149 25.22 2.26 0.59
CA PRO A 149 24.00 2.19 1.38
C PRO A 149 22.77 2.04 0.48
N HIS A 150 22.02 0.96 0.71
CA HIS A 150 20.96 0.49 -0.16
C HIS A 150 19.96 1.60 -0.50
N PRO A 151 19.77 1.97 -1.78
CA PRO A 151 18.73 2.92 -2.15
C PRO A 151 17.37 2.31 -1.81
N HIS A 152 16.56 3.02 -1.03
CA HIS A 152 15.20 2.60 -0.73
C HIS A 152 14.38 2.56 -2.03
N ALA A 153 14.14 1.36 -2.53
CA ALA A 153 13.40 1.09 -3.76
C ALA A 153 11.97 0.69 -3.41
N VAL A 154 10.98 1.45 -3.88
CA VAL A 154 9.57 1.11 -3.66
C VAL A 154 8.93 0.72 -5.00
N PRO A 155 8.35 -0.49 -5.12
CA PRO A 155 7.61 -0.88 -6.31
C PRO A 155 6.29 -0.09 -6.39
N VAL A 156 5.95 0.34 -7.59
CA VAL A 156 4.65 0.96 -7.90
C VAL A 156 3.71 -0.14 -8.35
N CYS A 157 2.82 -0.55 -7.45
CA CYS A 157 1.84 -1.60 -7.70
C CYS A 157 0.46 -1.01 -8.05
N LEU A 158 -0.20 -1.60 -9.04
CA LEU A 158 -1.60 -1.32 -9.40
C LEU A 158 -2.41 -2.62 -9.33
N PRO A 159 -3.68 -2.60 -8.88
CA PRO A 159 -4.52 -3.79 -8.96
C PRO A 159 -4.70 -4.17 -10.44
N GLY A 160 -4.47 -5.43 -10.78
CA GLY A 160 -4.72 -5.97 -12.13
C GLY A 160 -6.02 -6.77 -12.15
N ASP A 161 -6.80 -6.60 -13.20
CA ASP A 161 -7.94 -7.46 -13.53
C ASP A 161 -7.44 -8.53 -14.53
N GLU A 162 -7.25 -9.77 -14.07
CA GLU A 162 -6.90 -10.89 -14.95
C GLU A 162 -7.95 -12.01 -14.78
N GLY A 163 -8.57 -12.37 -15.90
CA GLY A 163 -9.67 -13.32 -15.97
C GLY A 163 -9.29 -14.75 -15.56
N LEU A 164 -10.26 -15.39 -14.92
CA LEU A 164 -10.54 -16.83 -14.86
C LEU A 164 -9.38 -17.80 -15.20
N HIS A 165 -8.55 -18.13 -14.21
CA HIS A 165 -7.96 -19.46 -14.04
C HIS A 165 -7.92 -19.81 -12.53
N PRO A 166 -8.21 -21.06 -12.14
CA PRO A 166 -8.38 -21.43 -10.73
C PRO A 166 -7.02 -21.60 -10.05
N ALA A 167 -6.62 -20.63 -9.24
CA ALA A 167 -5.57 -20.82 -8.23
C ALA A 167 -6.17 -21.44 -6.96
N PRO A 168 -5.43 -22.29 -6.22
CA PRO A 168 -5.96 -23.05 -5.10
C PRO A 168 -6.53 -22.12 -4.02
N SER A 169 -7.65 -22.55 -3.46
CA SER A 169 -8.43 -21.85 -2.43
C SER A 169 -7.53 -21.18 -1.38
N PRO A 170 -7.70 -19.87 -1.11
CA PRO A 170 -6.99 -19.25 0.00
C PRO A 170 -7.57 -19.83 1.29
N THR A 171 -6.74 -20.59 2.00
CA THR A 171 -6.95 -20.91 3.41
C THR A 171 -7.17 -19.59 4.13
N LEU A 172 -8.38 -19.43 4.69
CA LEU A 172 -8.78 -18.32 5.55
C LEU A 172 -7.84 -18.29 6.76
N LEU A 173 -6.73 -17.54 6.64
CA LEU A 173 -5.92 -17.17 7.79
C LEU A 173 -6.63 -15.99 8.48
N CYS A 174 -7.67 -16.30 9.25
CA CYS A 174 -8.11 -15.42 10.33
C CYS A 174 -7.04 -15.48 11.42
N SER A 175 -6.23 -14.42 11.53
CA SER A 175 -5.50 -14.12 12.77
C SER A 175 -6.39 -13.28 13.70
#